data_AF-C0D1F1-F1
#
_entry.id   AF-C0D1F1-F1
#
_cell.length_a   1.000
_cell.length_b   1.000
_cell.length_c   1.000
_cell.angle_alpha   90.00
_cell.angle_beta   90.00
_cell.angle_gamma   90.00
#
_symmetry.space_group_name_H-M   'P 1'
#
loop_
_entity.id
_entity.type
_entity.pdbx_description
1 polymer ?
#
loop_
_entity_poly.entity_id
_entity_poly.type
_entity_poly.pdbx_seq_one_letter_code
_entity_poly.pdbx_strand_id
1 'polypeptide(L)'
;MGLNVALLVVGLLLIGRDFGIKTIYTSVLMPVVLAVLEILFPDMQSIMGDVFLDMLLYIFTVSIGLAILFNRNASSGGLDIIAKLLNKYLRMDLGKAMSLAGICTALTAALVYDAKTVLLSILGTYLNGIVL
;
A
#
# COMPACT_ATOMS: atom_id res chain seq x y z
N MET A 1 6.72 -12.67 5.08
CA MET A 1 7.75 -12.49 4.03
C MET A 1 7.50 -13.29 2.76
N GLY A 2 7.16 -14.59 2.83
CA GLY A 2 6.97 -15.42 1.62
C GLY A 2 5.95 -14.87 0.61
N LEU A 3 4.84 -14.28 1.06
CA LEU A 3 3.81 -13.71 0.19
C LEU A 3 4.32 -12.53 -0.65
N ASN A 4 5.08 -11.59 -0.06
CA ASN A 4 5.63 -10.45 -0.81
C ASN A 4 6.63 -10.90 -1.87
N VAL A 5 7.46 -11.90 -1.58
CA VAL A 5 8.40 -12.45 -2.56
C VAL A 5 7.65 -13.14 -3.69
N ALA A 6 6.62 -13.93 -3.38
CA ALA A 6 5.78 -14.57 -4.38
C ALA A 6 5.08 -13.54 -5.29
N LEU A 7 4.46 -12.51 -4.70
CA LEU A 7 3.83 -11.42 -5.44
C LEU A 7 4.83 -10.69 -6.32
N LEU A 8 6.05 -10.48 -5.84
CA LEU A 8 7.08 -9.79 -6.59
C LEU A 8 7.60 -10.61 -7.78
N VAL A 9 7.73 -11.93 -7.64
CA VAL A 9 8.02 -12.84 -8.76
C VAL A 9 6.87 -12.80 -9.77
N VAL A 10 5.62 -12.87 -9.31
CA VAL A 10 4.44 -12.75 -10.17
C VAL A 10 4.40 -11.40 -10.90
N GLY A 11 4.71 -10.30 -10.21
CA GLY A 11 4.78 -8.97 -10.80
C GLY A 11 5.87 -8.85 -11.86
N LEU A 12 7.06 -9.42 -11.61
CA LEU A 12 8.16 -9.44 -12.57
C LEU A 12 7.78 -10.21 -13.85
N LEU A 13 7.09 -11.34 -13.72
CA LEU A 13 6.69 -12.21 -14.83
C LEU A 13 5.49 -11.65 -15.61
N LEU A 14 4.45 -11.18 -14.91
CA LEU A 14 3.17 -10.79 -15.53
C LEU A 14 3.12 -9.31 -15.93
N ILE A 15 3.73 -8.40 -15.16
CA ILE A 15 3.71 -6.96 -15.46
C ILE A 15 4.90 -6.60 -16.36
N GLY A 16 6.09 -7.09 -16.02
CA GLY A 16 7.29 -6.97 -16.85
C GLY A 16 8.54 -6.65 -16.04
N ARG A 17 9.69 -6.74 -16.72
CA ARG A 17 11.02 -6.60 -16.09
C ARG A 17 11.30 -5.21 -15.54
N ASP A 18 10.87 -4.16 -16.24
CA ASP A 18 11.01 -2.77 -15.80
C ASP A 18 10.29 -2.55 -14.45
N PHE A 19 9.03 -2.96 -14.36
CA PHE A 19 8.23 -2.87 -13.14
C PHE A 19 8.83 -3.68 -12.00
N GLY A 20 9.18 -4.95 -12.26
CA GLY A 20 9.68 -5.83 -11.20
C GLY A 20 11.01 -5.35 -10.61
N ILE A 21 11.97 -4.90 -11.42
CA ILE A 21 13.27 -4.41 -10.91
C ILE A 21 13.08 -3.15 -10.07
N LYS A 22 12.29 -2.18 -10.54
CA LYS A 22 12.00 -0.96 -9.77
C LYS A 22 11.27 -1.27 -8.47
N THR A 23 10.35 -2.24 -8.50
CA THR A 23 9.58 -2.67 -7.33
C THR A 23 10.45 -3.41 -6.32
N ILE A 24 11.43 -4.23 -6.75
CA ILE A 24 12.42 -4.82 -5.84
C ILE A 24 13.17 -3.72 -5.09
N TYR A 25 13.65 -2.73 -5.83
CA TYR A 25 14.42 -1.62 -5.26
C TYR A 25 13.60 -0.88 -4.18
N THR A 26 12.37 -0.50 -4.50
CA THR A 26 11.49 0.23 -3.57
C THR A 26 11.02 -0.64 -2.41
N SER A 27 10.72 -1.92 -2.62
CA SER A 27 10.32 -2.86 -1.57
C SER A 27 11.42 -3.14 -0.55
N VAL A 28 12.69 -2.99 -0.91
CA VAL A 28 13.82 -3.08 0.03
C VAL A 28 14.12 -1.72 0.66
N LEU A 29 14.08 -0.64 -0.14
CA LEU A 29 14.40 0.70 0.34
C LEU A 29 13.39 1.23 1.35
N MET A 30 12.09 1.03 1.12
CA MET A 30 11.03 1.56 1.99
C MET A 30 11.15 1.07 3.44
N PRO A 31 11.26 -0.25 3.73
CA PRO A 31 11.49 -0.72 5.10
C PRO A 31 12.78 -0.18 5.73
N VAL A 32 13.86 -0.04 4.94
CA VAL A 32 15.13 0.49 5.45
C VAL A 32 14.99 1.96 5.87
N VAL A 33 14.33 2.77 5.04
CA VAL A 33 14.07 4.18 5.36
C VAL A 33 13.17 4.29 6.59
N LEU A 34 12.11 3.48 6.68
CA LEU A 34 11.24 3.45 7.86
C LEU A 34 12.01 3.05 9.12
N ALA A 35 12.87 2.03 9.06
CA ALA A 35 13.70 1.61 10.20
C ALA A 35 14.66 2.72 10.66
N VAL A 36 15.25 3.48 9.72
CA VAL A 36 16.08 4.64 10.06
C VAL A 36 15.25 5.75 10.71
N LEU A 37 14.03 5.99 10.24
CA LEU A 37 13.12 6.97 10.84
C LEU A 37 12.68 6.55 12.25
N GLU A 38 12.41 5.27 12.48
CA GLU A 38 12.10 4.74 13.81
C GLU A 38 13.27 4.92 14.80
N ILE A 39 14.51 4.76 14.34
CA ILE A 39 15.71 5.00 15.17
C ILE A 39 15.90 6.49 15.45
N LEU A 40 15.65 7.36 14.48
CA LEU A 40 15.84 8.81 14.62
C LEU A 40 14.72 9.47 15.44
N PHE A 41 13.50 8.93 15.38
CA PHE A 41 12.31 9.44 16.05
C PHE A 41 11.56 8.33 16.83
N PRO A 42 12.17 7.77 17.88
CA PRO A 42 11.62 6.60 18.58
C PRO A 42 10.30 6.85 19.33
N ASP A 43 10.05 8.08 19.78
CA ASP A 43 8.86 8.45 20.56
C ASP A 43 7.84 9.30 19.77
N MET A 44 7.84 9.17 18.44
CA MET A 44 6.83 9.81 17.58
C MET A 44 5.46 9.19 17.84
N GLN A 45 4.64 9.89 18.63
CA GLN A 45 3.22 9.55 18.82
C GLN A 45 2.34 10.22 17.76
N SER A 46 1.04 9.91 17.83
CA SER A 46 -0.01 10.57 17.07
C SER A 46 0.21 12.09 17.02
N ILE A 47 0.42 12.65 15.83
CA ILE A 47 0.65 14.08 15.64
C ILE A 47 -0.63 14.85 15.97
N MET A 48 -1.78 14.27 15.64
CA MET A 48 -3.10 14.91 15.80
C MET A 48 -3.82 14.54 17.09
N GLY A 49 -3.31 13.56 17.85
CA GLY A 49 -3.94 13.03 19.07
C GLY A 49 -5.17 12.15 18.82
N ASP A 50 -5.55 11.93 17.56
CA ASP A 50 -6.68 11.09 17.15
C ASP A 50 -6.34 10.20 15.96
N VAL A 51 -6.63 8.91 16.10
CA VAL A 51 -6.28 7.86 15.14
C VAL A 51 -6.96 8.07 13.77
N PHE A 52 -8.17 8.63 13.75
CA PHE A 52 -8.88 8.88 12.49
C PHE A 52 -8.22 10.05 11.72
N LEU A 53 -7.82 11.11 12.43
CA LEU A 53 -7.14 12.25 11.80
C LEU A 53 -5.74 11.87 11.30
N ASP A 54 -5.00 11.07 12.07
CA ASP A 54 -3.72 10.51 11.64
C ASP A 54 -3.85 9.64 10.39
N MET A 55 -4.89 8.78 10.34
CA MET A 55 -5.18 7.96 9.17
C MET A 55 -5.42 8.84 7.92
N LEU A 56 -6.14 9.95 8.05
CA LEU A 56 -6.35 10.87 6.92
C LEU A 56 -5.03 11.49 6.45
N LEU A 57 -4.21 12.01 7.36
CA LEU A 57 -2.91 12.60 7.03
C LEU A 57 -1.97 11.58 6.36
N TYR A 58 -1.96 10.35 6.90
CA TYR A 58 -1.26 9.21 6.32
C TYR A 58 -1.72 8.93 4.89
N ILE A 59 -3.04 8.88 4.64
CA ILE A 59 -3.60 8.59 3.31
C ILE A 59 -3.13 9.64 2.29
N PHE A 60 -3.23 10.93 2.61
CA PHE A 60 -2.79 11.97 1.67
C PHE A 60 -1.29 11.84 1.36
N THR A 61 -0.47 11.62 2.38
CA THR A 61 0.98 11.54 2.23
C THR A 61 1.40 10.32 1.42
N VAL A 62 0.82 9.15 1.72
CA VAL A 62 1.13 7.90 1.02
C VAL A 62 0.55 7.88 -0.39
N SER A 63 -0.65 8.41 -0.62
CA SER A 63 -1.24 8.46 -1.97
C SER A 63 -0.38 9.27 -2.94
N ILE A 64 0.25 10.37 -2.49
CA ILE A 64 1.20 11.13 -3.33
C ILE A 64 2.40 10.24 -3.71
N GLY A 65 2.99 9.55 -2.75
CA GLY A 65 4.12 8.65 -3.00
C GLY A 65 3.76 7.50 -3.95
N LEU A 66 2.59 6.88 -3.74
CA LEU A 66 2.06 5.82 -4.59
C LEU A 66 1.78 6.32 -6.01
N ALA A 67 1.18 7.50 -6.17
CA ALA A 67 0.93 8.09 -7.49
C ALA A 67 2.25 8.29 -8.27
N ILE A 68 3.30 8.77 -7.61
CA ILE A 68 4.63 8.93 -8.22
C ILE A 68 5.20 7.56 -8.64
N LEU A 69 5.15 6.56 -7.76
CA LEU A 69 5.63 5.20 -8.04
C LEU A 69 4.91 4.61 -9.25
N PHE A 70 3.58 4.64 -9.24
CA PHE A 70 2.80 4.03 -10.31
C PHE A 70 2.93 4.74 -11.64
N ASN A 71 3.09 6.06 -11.65
CA ASN A 71 3.38 6.85 -12.85
C ASN A 71 4.77 6.47 -13.44
N ARG A 72 5.72 6.08 -12.59
CA ARG A 72 7.04 5.57 -13.02
C ARG A 72 7.07 4.07 -13.31
N ASN A 73 5.91 3.42 -13.37
CA ASN A 73 5.77 1.96 -13.47
C ASN A 73 6.56 1.22 -12.38
N ALA A 74 6.47 1.72 -11.15
CA ALA A 74 6.97 1.07 -9.95
C ALA A 74 5.82 0.86 -8.95
N SER A 75 6.10 0.19 -7.85
CA SER A 75 5.17 -0.12 -6.77
C SER A 75 5.95 -0.10 -5.45
N SER A 76 5.28 0.12 -4.32
CA SER A 76 5.94 -0.04 -3.01
C SER A 76 6.20 -1.52 -2.68
N GLY A 77 5.52 -2.44 -3.38
CA GLY A 77 5.52 -3.88 -3.15
C GLY A 77 4.14 -4.37 -2.71
N GLY A 78 4.08 -5.55 -2.08
CA GLY A 78 2.87 -6.04 -1.41
C GLY A 78 1.59 -5.94 -2.24
N LEU A 79 0.58 -5.26 -1.69
CA LEU A 79 -0.76 -5.18 -2.27
C LEU A 79 -0.83 -4.35 -3.57
N ASP A 80 0.05 -3.37 -3.73
CA ASP A 80 0.16 -2.55 -4.94
C ASP A 80 0.42 -3.41 -6.19
N ILE A 81 1.11 -4.53 -6.03
CA ILE A 81 1.38 -5.47 -7.13
C ILE A 81 0.06 -6.08 -7.61
N ILE A 82 -0.82 -6.47 -6.68
CA ILE A 82 -2.15 -6.99 -6.99
C ILE A 82 -2.98 -5.92 -7.69
N ALA A 83 -2.96 -4.67 -7.19
CA ALA A 83 -3.67 -3.56 -7.81
C ALA A 83 -3.17 -3.27 -9.23
N LYS A 84 -1.84 -3.28 -9.44
CA LYS A 84 -1.26 -3.09 -10.78
C LYS A 84 -1.59 -4.25 -11.73
N LEU A 85 -1.68 -5.48 -11.20
CA LEU A 85 -2.12 -6.65 -11.96
C LEU A 85 -3.59 -6.51 -12.40
N LEU A 86 -4.48 -6.14 -11.47
CA LEU A 86 -5.90 -5.84 -11.75
C LEU A 86 -6.02 -4.72 -12.80
N ASN A 87 -5.24 -3.64 -12.67
CA ASN A 87 -5.19 -2.56 -13.65
C ASN A 87 -4.73 -3.05 -15.04
N LYS A 88 -3.69 -3.89 -15.11
CA LYS A 88 -3.14 -4.38 -16.39
C LYS A 88 -4.09 -5.35 -17.10
N TYR A 89 -4.66 -6.31 -16.37
CA TYR A 89 -5.45 -7.41 -16.96
C TYR A 89 -6.95 -7.12 -17.02
N LEU A 90 -7.52 -6.47 -16.00
CA LEU A 90 -8.94 -6.12 -15.97
C LEU A 90 -9.22 -4.70 -16.46
N ARG A 91 -8.19 -3.92 -16.83
CA ARG A 91 -8.30 -2.52 -17.27
C ARG A 91 -9.06 -1.63 -16.28
N MET A 92 -9.01 -1.98 -15.00
CA MET A 92 -9.60 -1.18 -13.93
C MET A 92 -8.74 0.04 -13.64
N ASP A 93 -9.35 1.16 -13.26
CA ASP A 93 -8.62 2.32 -12.74
C ASP A 93 -7.78 1.91 -11.52
N LEU A 94 -6.58 2.47 -11.42
CA LEU A 94 -5.59 2.04 -10.43
C LEU A 94 -6.08 2.27 -8.99
N GLY A 95 -6.71 3.42 -8.72
CA GLY A 95 -7.35 3.71 -7.44
C GLY A 95 -8.43 2.70 -7.07
N LYS A 96 -9.31 2.34 -8.01
CA LYS A 96 -10.34 1.30 -7.81
C LYS A 96 -9.74 -0.07 -7.53
N ALA A 97 -8.67 -0.43 -8.24
CA ALA A 97 -7.95 -1.68 -8.03
C ALA A 97 -7.29 -1.73 -6.64
N MET A 98 -6.72 -0.61 -6.18
CA MET A 98 -6.17 -0.47 -4.83
C MET A 98 -7.25 -0.60 -3.76
N SER A 99 -8.37 0.13 -3.89
CA SER A 99 -9.49 0.01 -2.94
C SER A 99 -10.04 -1.40 -2.89
N LEU A 100 -10.20 -2.08 -4.04
CA LEU A 100 -10.72 -3.45 -4.07
C LEU A 100 -9.79 -4.43 -3.35
N ALA A 101 -8.50 -4.42 -3.70
CA ALA A 101 -7.51 -5.27 -3.06
C ALA A 101 -7.44 -5.00 -1.54
N GLY A 102 -7.49 -3.73 -1.16
CA GLY A 102 -7.44 -3.29 0.23
C GLY A 102 -8.65 -3.70 1.03
N ILE A 103 -9.86 -3.56 0.49
CA ILE A 103 -11.09 -4.01 1.14
C ILE A 103 -11.07 -5.54 1.34
N CYS A 104 -10.61 -6.30 0.33
CA CYS A 104 -10.45 -7.75 0.47
C CYS A 104 -9.51 -8.11 1.65
N THR A 105 -8.41 -7.36 1.82
CA THR A 105 -7.51 -7.55 2.96
C THR A 105 -8.07 -7.06 4.29
N ALA A 106 -8.82 -5.95 4.30
CA ALA A 106 -9.45 -5.42 5.51
C ALA A 106 -10.55 -6.35 6.03
N LEU A 107 -11.28 -7.03 5.13
CA LEU A 107 -12.26 -8.05 5.50
C LEU A 107 -11.61 -9.28 6.14
N THR A 108 -10.39 -9.64 5.74
CA THR A 108 -9.65 -10.74 6.40
C THR A 108 -9.21 -10.34 7.82
N ALA A 109 -8.92 -9.06 8.06
CA ALA A 109 -8.66 -8.52 9.39
C ALA A 109 -9.90 -8.56 10.31
N ALA A 110 -11.11 -8.57 9.76
CA ALA A 110 -12.35 -8.62 10.53
C ALA A 110 -12.51 -9.89 11.40
N LEU A 111 -11.76 -10.95 11.11
CA LEU A 111 -11.77 -12.19 11.88
C LEU A 111 -10.89 -12.16 13.12
N VAL A 112 -10.01 -11.16 13.25
CA VAL A 112 -8.94 -11.13 14.26
C VAL A 112 -8.94 -9.84 15.09
N TYR A 113 -9.42 -8.72 14.53
CA TYR A 113 -9.34 -7.39 15.14
C TYR A 113 -10.71 -6.82 15.54
N ASP A 114 -10.71 -5.83 16.44
CA ASP A 114 -11.90 -5.11 16.87
C ASP A 114 -12.61 -4.35 15.74
N ALA A 115 -13.94 -4.18 15.89
CA ALA A 115 -14.78 -3.49 14.93
C ALA A 115 -14.28 -2.08 14.54
N LYS A 116 -13.68 -1.34 15.49
CA LYS A 116 -13.11 -0.01 15.23
C LYS A 116 -11.95 -0.08 14.23
N THR A 117 -11.01 -0.99 14.43
CA THR A 117 -9.82 -1.17 13.57
C THR A 117 -10.22 -1.62 12.17
N VAL A 118 -11.20 -2.51 12.08
CA VAL A 118 -11.74 -3.02 10.81
C VAL A 118 -12.41 -1.90 10.03
N LEU A 119 -13.27 -1.11 10.68
CA LEU A 119 -13.96 0.01 10.05
C LEU A 119 -12.97 1.06 9.55
N LEU A 120 -11.97 1.42 10.37
CA LEU A 120 -10.89 2.32 9.98
C LEU A 120 -10.09 1.78 8.79
N SER A 121 -9.81 0.47 8.75
CA SER A 121 -9.08 -0.15 7.64
C SER A 121 -9.87 -0.10 6.33
N ILE A 122 -11.18 -0.43 6.37
CA ILE A 122 -12.07 -0.38 5.20
C ILE A 122 -12.22 1.06 4.70
N LEU A 123 -12.45 2.00 5.63
CA LEU A 123 -12.60 3.41 5.27
C LEU A 123 -11.29 3.98 4.71
N GLY A 124 -10.17 3.72 5.39
CA GLY A 124 -8.88 4.24 5.00
C GLY A 124 -8.41 3.71 3.66
N THR A 125 -8.61 2.42 3.38
CA THR A 125 -8.27 1.87 2.07
C THR A 125 -9.19 2.35 0.95
N TYR A 126 -10.47 2.60 1.23
CA TYR A 126 -11.40 3.15 0.26
C TYR A 126 -11.04 4.58 -0.11
N LEU A 127 -10.73 5.41 0.90
CA LEU A 127 -10.26 6.78 0.70
C LEU A 127 -8.92 6.82 -0.02
N ASN A 128 -7.98 5.94 0.33
CA ASN A 128 -6.68 5.85 -0.34
C ASN A 128 -6.84 5.66 -1.85
N GLY A 129 -7.71 4.75 -2.30
CA GLY A 129 -7.95 4.55 -3.73
C GLY A 129 -8.86 5.58 -4.39
N ILE A 130 -9.52 6.49 -3.65
CA ILE A 130 -10.17 7.68 -4.22
C ILE A 130 -9.14 8.79 -4.48
N VAL A 131 -8.20 8.95 -3.55
CA VAL A 131 -7.15 9.98 -3.64
C VAL A 131 -6.09 9.62 -4.69
N LEU A 132 -5.89 8.33 -4.94
CA LEU A 132 -4.95 7.79 -5.91
C LEU A 132 -5.49 7.77 -7.35
#